data_AF-A0A839IV25-F1
#
_entry.id   AF-A0A839IV25-F1
#
_cell.length_a   1.000
_cell.length_b   1.000
_cell.length_c   1.000
_cell.angle_alpha   90.00
_cell.angle_beta   90.00
_cell.angle_gamma   90.00
#
_symmetry.space_group_name_H-M   'P 1'
#
loop_
_entity.id
_entity.type
_entity.pdbx_description
1 polymer ?
#
loop_
_entity_poly.entity_id
_entity_poly.type
_entity_poly.pdbx_seq_one_letter_code
_entity_poly.pdbx_strand_id
1 'polypeptide(L)'
;MNTARVIPGYEDQPDPLRHDAVRVIAFHDQIFQVEQILFQVREFRVFELKDKACLSSRSMKYLAVTKDNQLYSIDILNGPKNLLAEHLGKARVMWF
;
A
#
# COMPACT_ATOMS: atom_id res chain seq x y z
N MET A 1 50.01 -11.82 -16.75
CA MET A 1 48.56 -12.14 -16.78
C MET A 1 47.94 -11.62 -15.50
N ASN A 2 46.78 -10.98 -15.64
CA ASN A 2 46.20 -10.04 -14.69
C ASN A 2 45.37 -10.75 -13.60
N THR A 3 45.56 -10.28 -12.36
CA THR A 3 44.58 -10.08 -11.27
C THR A 3 43.55 -11.16 -10.94
N ALA A 4 43.70 -11.73 -9.73
CA ALA A 4 42.58 -11.82 -8.79
C ALA A 4 43.07 -11.31 -7.42
N ARG A 5 42.70 -10.08 -7.07
CA ARG A 5 42.83 -9.56 -5.70
C ARG A 5 41.76 -10.23 -4.86
N VAL A 6 42.18 -10.92 -3.82
CA VAL A 6 41.31 -11.28 -2.68
C VAL A 6 40.83 -9.96 -2.06
N ILE A 7 39.51 -9.73 -2.05
CA ILE A 7 38.89 -8.69 -1.22
C ILE A 7 38.42 -9.40 0.06
N PRO A 8 39.06 -9.18 1.21
CA PRO A 8 38.55 -9.65 2.49
C PRO A 8 37.45 -8.69 2.96
N GLY A 9 36.30 -9.23 3.41
CA GLY A 9 35.31 -8.46 4.16
C GLY A 9 33.93 -8.25 3.52
N TYR A 10 33.38 -9.23 2.81
CA TYR A 10 31.92 -9.32 2.63
C TYR A 10 31.45 -10.75 2.94
N GLU A 11 31.73 -11.15 4.17
CA GLU A 11 30.98 -12.20 4.85
C GLU A 11 29.58 -11.64 5.16
N ASP A 12 28.55 -12.42 4.83
CA ASP A 12 27.21 -12.44 5.42
C ASP A 12 26.69 -11.09 5.99
N GLN A 13 25.98 -10.32 5.17
CA GLN A 13 24.98 -9.38 5.70
C GLN A 13 23.59 -9.82 5.26
N PRO A 14 22.84 -10.56 6.09
CA PRO A 14 21.41 -10.43 6.10
C PRO A 14 21.10 -9.17 6.93
N ASP A 15 20.86 -8.04 6.27
CA ASP A 15 20.08 -6.97 6.90
C ASP A 15 19.29 -6.24 5.80
N PRO A 16 17.95 -6.18 5.92
CA PRO A 16 17.41 -5.51 7.08
C PRO A 16 16.38 -6.38 7.82
N LEU A 17 16.61 -6.62 9.11
CA LEU A 17 15.54 -6.42 10.08
C LEU A 17 15.16 -4.93 10.06
N ARG A 18 14.50 -4.49 8.99
CA ARG A 18 13.36 -3.62 9.18
C ARG A 18 12.24 -4.62 9.21
N HIS A 19 11.65 -4.82 10.38
CA HIS A 19 10.30 -5.36 10.45
C HIS A 19 9.54 -4.83 9.24
N ASP A 20 9.15 -5.73 8.34
CA ASP A 20 8.34 -5.41 7.16
C ASP A 20 7.16 -4.64 7.70
N ALA A 21 7.25 -3.31 7.66
CA ALA A 21 6.28 -2.47 8.33
C ALA A 21 4.99 -2.69 7.55
N VAL A 22 4.10 -3.52 8.10
CA VAL A 22 2.91 -3.97 7.42
C VAL A 22 2.03 -2.74 7.36
N ARG A 23 1.91 -2.18 6.16
CA ARG A 23 0.98 -1.09 5.91
C ARG A 23 -0.41 -1.68 6.02
N VAL A 24 -1.25 -1.04 6.80
CA VAL A 24 -2.65 -1.43 6.89
C VAL A 24 -3.56 -0.22 6.76
N ILE A 25 -4.77 -0.46 6.28
CA ILE A 25 -5.86 0.50 6.28
C ILE A 25 -6.86 0.06 7.36
N ALA A 26 -7.03 0.88 8.39
CA ALA A 26 -8.07 0.67 9.40
C ALA A 26 -9.33 1.48 9.07
N PHE A 27 -10.47 0.79 9.04
CA PHE A 27 -11.78 1.36 8.71
C PHE A 27 -12.90 0.54 9.39
N HIS A 28 -13.79 1.21 10.15
CA HIS A 28 -14.93 0.58 10.84
C HIS A 28 -14.58 -0.74 11.56
N ASP A 29 -13.59 -0.69 12.46
CA ASP A 29 -13.08 -1.83 13.25
C ASP A 29 -12.46 -2.99 12.42
N GLN A 30 -12.31 -2.80 11.11
CA GLN A 30 -11.62 -3.73 10.22
C GLN A 30 -10.22 -3.22 9.89
N ILE A 31 -9.28 -4.15 9.74
CA ILE A 31 -7.90 -3.88 9.34
C ILE A 31 -7.65 -4.61 8.02
N PHE A 32 -7.34 -3.85 6.99
CA PHE A 32 -6.98 -4.38 5.68
C PHE A 32 -5.47 -4.31 5.49
N GLN A 33 -4.84 -5.47 5.29
CA GLN A 33 -3.42 -5.51 4.94
C GLN A 33 -3.20 -4.96 3.53
N VAL A 34 -2.22 -4.07 3.39
CA VAL A 34 -1.79 -3.53 2.10
C VAL A 34 -0.71 -4.44 1.53
N GLU A 35 -0.92 -4.91 0.31
CA GLU A 35 0.08 -5.61 -0.47
C GLU A 35 1.11 -4.61 -1.02
N GLN A 36 0.63 -3.56 -1.69
CA GLN A 36 1.48 -2.53 -2.28
C GLN A 36 0.75 -1.19 -2.49
N ILE A 37 1.51 -0.12 -2.69
CA ILE A 37 0.99 1.16 -3.18
C ILE A 37 1.12 1.17 -4.69
N LEU A 38 -0.01 1.24 -5.39
CA LEU A 38 -0.04 1.24 -6.85
C LEU A 38 0.22 2.63 -7.43
N PHE A 39 -0.27 3.66 -6.73
CA PHE A 39 -0.25 5.02 -7.24
C PHE A 39 -0.24 6.03 -6.10
N GLN A 40 0.48 7.13 -6.27
CA GLN A 40 0.50 8.23 -5.31
C GLN A 40 0.56 9.55 -6.06
N VAL A 41 -0.37 10.44 -5.72
CA VAL A 41 -0.35 11.85 -6.11
C VAL A 41 -0.39 12.74 -4.88
N ARG A 42 -0.43 14.05 -5.10
CA ARG A 42 -0.46 15.02 -4.01
C ARG A 42 -1.76 14.88 -3.20
N GLU A 43 -2.85 14.41 -3.77
CA GLU A 43 -4.18 14.43 -3.15
C GLU A 43 -4.48 13.11 -2.43
N PHE A 44 -4.05 11.98 -2.98
CA PHE A 44 -4.38 10.64 -2.49
C PHE A 44 -3.31 9.60 -2.84
N ARG A 45 -3.44 8.45 -2.18
CA ARG A 45 -2.68 7.22 -2.45
C ARG A 45 -3.64 6.08 -2.76
N VAL A 46 -3.27 5.23 -3.70
CA VAL A 46 -4.00 4.02 -4.06
C VAL A 46 -3.24 2.81 -3.55
N PHE A 47 -3.95 1.95 -2.85
CA PHE A 47 -3.44 0.75 -2.22
C PHE A 47 -4.09 -0.47 -2.87
N GLU A 48 -3.27 -1.46 -3.16
CA GLU A 48 -3.74 -2.82 -3.34
C GLU A 48 -3.75 -3.52 -1.98
N LEU A 49 -4.86 -4.17 -1.67
CA LEU A 49 -5.00 -4.96 -0.46
C LEU A 49 -4.48 -6.38 -0.69
N LYS A 50 -3.96 -7.04 0.35
CA LYS A 50 -3.58 -8.46 0.28
C LYS A 50 -4.79 -9.36 0.02
N ASP A 51 -5.90 -9.08 0.71
CA ASP A 51 -7.19 -9.74 0.54
C ASP A 51 -8.26 -8.76 0.06
N LYS A 52 -9.32 -9.27 -0.58
CA LYS A 52 -10.44 -8.41 -0.97
C LYS A 52 -11.21 -7.98 0.28
N ALA A 53 -11.45 -6.68 0.42
CA ALA A 53 -12.34 -6.13 1.43
C ALA A 53 -13.80 -6.18 0.97
N CYS A 54 -14.72 -6.56 1.85
CA CYS A 54 -16.16 -6.45 1.60
C CYS A 54 -16.67 -5.13 2.19
N LEU A 55 -16.81 -4.11 1.34
CA LEU A 55 -17.25 -2.76 1.70
C LEU A 55 -18.48 -2.39 0.86
N SER A 56 -19.51 -1.80 1.48
CA SER A 56 -20.75 -1.38 0.79
C SER A 56 -21.35 -2.48 -0.11
N SER A 57 -21.39 -3.72 0.38
CA SER A 57 -21.87 -4.92 -0.35
C SER A 57 -21.08 -5.27 -1.62
N ARG A 58 -19.87 -4.71 -1.80
CA ARG A 58 -18.97 -4.98 -2.93
C ARG A 58 -17.64 -5.52 -2.43
N SER A 59 -17.05 -6.42 -3.21
CA SER A 59 -15.72 -6.94 -2.96
C SER A 59 -14.69 -6.06 -3.67
N MET A 60 -13.81 -5.41 -2.90
CA MET A 60 -12.85 -4.42 -3.37
C MET A 60 -11.42 -4.89 -3.07
N LYS A 61 -10.57 -4.94 -4.10
CA LYS A 61 -9.14 -5.24 -3.97
C LYS A 61 -8.29 -3.97 -3.86
N TYR A 62 -8.85 -2.84 -4.27
CA TYR A 62 -8.13 -1.58 -4.37
C TYR A 62 -8.92 -0.48 -3.67
N LEU A 63 -8.20 0.33 -2.88
CA LEU A 63 -8.76 1.45 -2.13
C LEU A 63 -7.87 2.67 -2.27
N ALA A 64 -8.47 3.85 -2.22
CA ALA A 64 -7.73 5.10 -2.17
C ALA A 64 -7.93 5.79 -0.82
N VAL A 65 -6.85 6.32 -0.25
CA VAL A 65 -6.90 7.17 0.95
C VAL A 65 -6.35 8.55 0.63
N THR A 66 -7.14 9.58 0.89
CA THR A 66 -6.72 10.98 0.73
C THR A 66 -5.83 11.43 1.89
N LYS A 67 -5.15 12.57 1.75
CA LYS A 67 -4.38 13.18 2.84
C LYS A 67 -5.19 13.49 4.09
N ASP A 68 -6.49 13.75 3.92
CA ASP A 68 -7.42 14.03 5.02
C ASP A 68 -8.02 12.76 5.61
N ASN A 69 -7.39 11.60 5.35
CA ASN A 69 -7.79 10.28 5.84
C ASN A 69 -9.18 9.86 5.35
N GLN A 70 -9.61 10.33 4.18
CA GLN A 70 -10.87 9.89 3.56
C GLN A 70 -10.62 8.67 2.69
N LEU A 71 -11.43 7.63 2.88
CA LEU A 71 -11.40 6.39 2.12
C LEU A 71 -12.35 6.48 0.94
N TYR A 72 -11.86 6.07 -0.23
CA TYR A 72 -12.62 5.97 -1.45
C TYR A 72 -12.44 4.59 -2.09
N SER A 73 -13.49 4.10 -2.73
CA SER A 73 -13.32 3.08 -3.76
C SER A 73 -12.69 3.70 -5.00
N ILE A 74 -12.02 2.88 -5.81
CA ILE A 74 -11.47 3.34 -7.08
C ILE A 74 -12.18 2.71 -8.27
N ASP A 75 -12.27 3.45 -9.36
CA ASP A 75 -12.68 2.95 -10.66
C ASP A 75 -11.52 3.02 -11.65
N ILE A 76 -10.87 1.87 -11.84
CA ILE A 76 -9.71 1.73 -12.72
C ILE A 76 -10.02 1.98 -14.20
N LEU A 77 -11.29 1.96 -14.60
CA LEU A 77 -11.70 2.19 -15.99
C LEU A 77 -11.79 3.69 -16.33
N ASN A 78 -11.96 4.54 -15.31
CA ASN A 78 -12.20 5.97 -15.50
C ASN A 78 -10.93 6.84 -15.55
N GLY A 79 -9.75 6.20 -15.55
CA GLY A 79 -8.45 6.88 -15.64
C GLY A 79 -8.13 7.75 -14.41
N PRO A 80 -6.93 8.36 -14.35
CA PRO A 80 -6.42 9.00 -13.13
C PRO A 80 -7.21 10.25 -12.68
N LYS A 81 -7.89 10.96 -13.60
CA LYS A 81 -8.66 12.17 -13.27
C LYS A 81 -9.97 11.87 -12.55
N ASN A 82 -10.58 10.71 -12.79
CA ASN A 82 -11.85 10.27 -12.20
C ASN A 82 -11.67 8.93 -11.46
N LEU A 83 -10.47 8.70 -10.92
CA LEU A 83 -10.13 7.42 -10.31
C LEU A 83 -10.88 7.18 -9.00
N LEU A 84 -11.14 8.23 -8.23
CA LEU A 84 -11.92 8.13 -6.99
C LEU A 84 -13.41 8.03 -7.35
N ALA A 85 -14.04 6.92 -6.97
CA ALA A 85 -15.42 6.62 -7.38
C ALA A 85 -16.44 6.93 -6.28
N GLU A 86 -16.40 6.18 -5.17
CA GLU A 86 -17.36 6.30 -4.07
C GLU A 86 -16.63 6.68 -2.78
N HIS A 87 -17.14 7.68 -2.06
CA HIS A 87 -16.67 8.00 -0.72
C HIS A 87 -17.22 6.99 0.29
N LEU A 88 -16.33 6.29 0.99
CA LEU A 88 -16.69 5.22 1.94
C LEU A 88 -16.65 5.69 3.40
N GLY A 89 -15.92 6.77 3.70
CA GLY A 89 -15.82 7.34 5.05
C GLY A 89 -14.38 7.70 5.42
N LYS A 90 -14.03 7.59 6.70
CA LYS A 90 -12.70 7.96 7.23
C LYS A 90 -11.90 6.71 7.58
N ALA A 91 -10.68 6.59 7.05
CA ALA A 91 -9.78 5.48 7.31
C ALA A 91 -8.41 5.98 7.74
N ARG A 92 -7.67 5.15 8.49
CA ARG A 92 -6.29 5.46 8.91
C ARG A 92 -5.32 4.52 8.26
N VAL A 93 -4.25 5.06 7.69
CA VAL A 93 -3.10 4.27 7.24
C VAL A 93 -2.13 4.15 8.40
N MET A 94 -1.84 2.92 8.81
CA MET A 94 -0.95 2.61 9.94
C MET A 94 0.18 1.69 9.49
N TRP A 95 1.23 1.62 10.31
CA TRP A 95 2.42 0.80 10.09
C TRP A 95 2.59 -0.08 11.33
N PHE A 96 2.71 -1.39 11.13
CA PHE A 96 2.90 -2.38 12.18
C PHE A 96 4.19 -3.16 11.98
#